data_AF-A0A1V4ZZ95-F1
#
_entry.id   AF-A0A1V4ZZ95-F1
#
_cell.length_a   1.000
_cell.length_b   1.000
_cell.length_c   1.000
_cell.angle_alpha   90.00
_cell.angle_beta   90.00
_cell.angle_gamma   90.00
#
_symmetry.space_group_name_H-M   'P 1'
#
loop_
_entity.id
_entity.type
_entity.pdbx_description
1 polymer ?
#
loop_
_entity_poly.entity_id
_entity_poly.type
_entity_poly.pdbx_seq_one_letter_code
_entity_poly.pdbx_strand_id
1 'polypeptide(L)'
;MRWAHEHSPGWVFVTRMIGIISFLIIIVLANILKSIYPASAPIVGFLNDNFWLLLIIAIILFIADIFSAFPFPLDLPTPIIRAFGSVFIIAFLLAVVKSLTVSSDINNLFQVLSILVAPIVFLLVLATGYYEILRRLFRSGRANGSASATPDPMIGTPRPAQVENGSKSWEDVGTEFRMMIYDIIHRFRQEIRSNKK
;
A
#
# COMPACT_ATOMS: atom_id res chain seq x y z
N MET A 1 -10.52 -7.36 -26.34
CA MET A 1 -9.34 -6.50 -26.11
C MET A 1 -9.26 -6.18 -24.63
N ARG A 2 -8.33 -6.79 -23.90
CA ARG A 2 -8.24 -6.69 -22.44
C ARG A 2 -6.79 -6.33 -22.12
N TRP A 3 -6.51 -5.03 -22.09
CA TRP A 3 -5.24 -4.50 -21.61
C TRP A 3 -5.24 -4.63 -20.09
N ALA A 4 -4.80 -5.77 -19.57
CA ALA A 4 -4.27 -5.83 -18.23
C ALA A 4 -2.90 -5.14 -18.28
N HIS A 5 -2.87 -3.82 -18.07
CA HIS A 5 -1.63 -3.18 -17.68
C HIS A 5 -1.27 -3.73 -16.30
N GLU A 6 -0.51 -4.82 -16.28
CA GLU A 6 0.36 -5.12 -15.16
C GLU A 6 1.32 -3.93 -15.07
N HIS A 7 0.92 -2.92 -14.30
CA HIS A 7 1.73 -1.74 -14.10
C HIS A 7 3.05 -2.21 -13.51
N SER A 8 4.14 -1.98 -14.24
CA SER A 8 5.46 -2.30 -13.73
C SER A 8 5.63 -1.64 -12.36
N PRO A 9 6.35 -2.25 -11.41
CA PRO A 9 6.60 -1.65 -10.10
C PRO A 9 7.16 -0.22 -10.21
N GLY A 10 7.94 0.05 -11.25
CA GLY A 10 8.44 1.40 -11.57
C GLY A 10 7.33 2.40 -11.94
N TRP A 11 6.26 1.99 -12.62
CA TRP A 11 5.13 2.86 -12.92
C TRP A 11 4.37 3.27 -11.66
N VAL A 12 4.15 2.33 -10.73
CA VAL A 12 3.52 2.62 -9.43
C VAL A 12 4.39 3.62 -8.66
N PHE A 13 5.71 3.40 -8.61
CA PHE A 13 6.64 4.33 -7.99
C PHE A 13 6.54 5.75 -8.57
N VAL A 14 6.61 5.89 -9.90
CA VAL A 14 6.57 7.20 -10.57
C VAL A 14 5.24 7.92 -10.33
N THR A 15 4.12 7.20 -10.45
CA THR A 15 2.77 7.78 -10.25
C THR A 15 2.51 8.20 -8.80
N ARG A 16 3.12 7.54 -7.81
CA ARG A 16 3.03 7.98 -6.42
C ARG A 16 3.99 9.13 -6.12
N MET A 17 5.21 9.09 -6.66
CA MET A 17 6.19 10.14 -6.49
C MET A 17 5.71 11.48 -7.08
N ILE A 18 5.06 11.47 -8.25
CA ILE A 18 4.44 12.69 -8.79
C ILE A 18 3.34 13.24 -7.88
N GLY A 19 2.59 12.38 -7.18
CA GLY A 19 1.58 12.80 -6.21
C GLY A 19 2.20 13.53 -5.01
N ILE A 20 3.29 13.00 -4.45
CA ILE A 20 4.04 13.63 -3.35
C ILE A 20 4.62 14.97 -3.80
N ILE A 21 5.26 15.01 -4.98
CA ILE A 21 5.83 16.24 -5.54
C ILE A 21 4.73 17.29 -5.77
N SER A 22 3.60 16.88 -6.35
CA SER A 22 2.46 17.77 -6.59
C SER A 22 1.91 18.33 -5.28
N PHE A 23 1.80 17.50 -4.25
CA PHE A 23 1.38 17.92 -2.91
C PHE A 23 2.35 18.96 -2.31
N LEU A 24 3.67 18.74 -2.40
CA LEU A 24 4.67 19.70 -1.94
C LEU A 24 4.59 21.03 -2.70
N ILE A 25 4.41 20.98 -4.01
CA ILE A 25 4.20 22.17 -4.85
C ILE A 25 2.98 22.96 -4.36
N ILE A 26 1.86 22.29 -4.09
CA ILE A 26 0.64 22.94 -3.58
C ILE A 26 0.91 23.67 -2.25
N ILE A 27 1.69 23.09 -1.34
CA ILE A 27 2.05 23.74 -0.08
C ILE A 27 2.89 25.01 -0.31
N VAL A 28 3.85 24.95 -1.22
CA VAL A 28 4.65 26.14 -1.59
C VAL A 28 3.75 27.22 -2.18
N LEU A 29 2.86 26.85 -3.11
CA LEU A 29 1.89 27.78 -3.68
C LEU A 29 0.95 28.37 -2.62
N ALA A 30 0.49 27.57 -1.67
CA ALA A 30 -0.35 28.03 -0.56
C ALA A 30 0.38 29.09 0.29
N ASN A 31 1.68 28.91 0.54
CA ASN A 31 2.50 29.89 1.25
C ASN A 31 2.69 31.19 0.46
N ILE A 32 2.84 31.12 -0.86
CA ILE A 32 2.85 32.31 -1.72
C ILE A 32 1.48 33.01 -1.71
N LEU A 33 0.39 32.23 -1.79
CA LEU A 33 -0.98 32.75 -1.80
C LEU A 33 -1.29 33.52 -0.51
N LYS A 34 -0.80 33.05 0.64
CA LYS A 34 -0.89 33.77 1.93
C LYS A 34 -0.31 35.18 1.85
N SER A 35 0.77 35.38 1.10
CA SER A 35 1.39 36.70 0.93
C SER A 35 0.57 37.64 0.07
N ILE A 36 -0.22 37.12 -0.87
CA ILE A 36 -1.01 37.91 -1.83
C ILE A 36 -2.42 38.17 -1.28
N TYR A 37 -3.02 37.16 -0.63
CA TYR A 37 -4.38 37.19 -0.11
C TYR A 37 -4.40 36.88 1.39
N PRO A 38 -4.40 37.92 2.26
CA PRO A 38 -4.40 37.74 3.71
C PRO A 38 -5.57 36.89 4.24
N ALA A 39 -6.71 36.91 3.55
CA ALA A 39 -7.88 36.08 3.90
C ALA A 39 -7.61 34.56 3.84
N SER A 40 -6.59 34.12 3.09
CA SER A 40 -6.18 32.71 3.03
C SER A 40 -5.29 32.27 4.21
N ALA A 41 -4.80 33.22 5.02
CA ALA A 41 -3.85 32.95 6.09
C ALA A 41 -4.29 31.88 7.10
N PRO A 42 -5.57 31.78 7.52
CA PRO A 42 -6.00 30.72 8.44
C PRO A 42 -5.88 29.32 7.83
N ILE A 43 -6.28 29.15 6.57
CA ILE A 43 -6.23 27.85 5.87
C ILE A 43 -4.77 27.44 5.62
N VAL A 44 -3.93 28.38 5.19
CA VAL A 44 -2.50 28.12 4.96
C VAL A 44 -1.78 27.86 6.29
N GLY A 45 -2.16 28.55 7.36
CA GLY A 45 -1.68 28.30 8.72
C GLY A 45 -2.00 26.87 9.17
N PHE A 46 -3.26 26.46 9.05
CA PHE A 46 -3.68 25.09 9.35
C PHE A 46 -2.87 24.04 8.55
N LEU A 47 -2.65 24.27 7.26
CA LEU A 47 -1.89 23.35 6.41
C LEU A 47 -0.43 23.24 6.85
N ASN A 48 0.20 24.36 7.21
CA ASN A 48 1.57 24.40 7.72
C ASN A 48 1.70 23.74 9.10
N ASP A 49 0.74 23.96 10.00
CA ASP A 49 0.71 23.35 11.33
C ASP A 49 0.61 21.82 11.25
N ASN A 50 -0.10 21.31 10.23
CA ASN A 50 -0.27 19.88 9.97
C ASN A 50 0.71 19.34 8.91
N PHE A 51 1.70 20.12 8.47
CA PHE A 51 2.63 19.72 7.41
C PHE A 51 3.33 18.40 7.72
N TRP A 52 3.86 18.25 8.94
CA TRP A 52 4.57 17.04 9.36
C TRP A 52 3.66 15.81 9.36
N LEU A 53 2.40 15.96 9.81
CA LEU A 53 1.42 14.89 9.78
C LEU A 53 1.15 14.45 8.34
N LEU A 54 0.93 15.40 7.43
CA LEU A 54 0.70 15.12 6.01
C LEU A 54 1.91 14.47 5.34
N LEU A 55 3.13 14.91 5.68
CA LEU A 55 4.36 14.31 5.18
C LEU A 55 4.51 12.86 5.64
N ILE A 56 4.23 12.57 6.91
CA ILE A 56 4.25 11.20 7.45
C ILE A 56 3.20 10.33 6.76
N ILE A 57 1.97 10.84 6.56
CA ILE A 57 0.92 10.14 5.80
C ILE A 57 1.44 9.78 4.40
N ALA A 58 2.01 10.76 3.69
CA ALA A 58 2.52 10.57 2.35
C ALA A 58 3.61 9.48 2.31
N ILE A 59 4.55 9.50 3.26
CA ILE A 59 5.63 8.51 3.36
C ILE A 59 5.08 7.11 3.67
N ILE A 60 4.18 6.98 4.65
CA ILE A 60 3.59 5.68 5.03
C ILE A 60 2.83 5.07 3.85
N LEU A 61 1.99 5.86 3.18
CA LEU A 61 1.23 5.39 2.03
C LEU A 61 2.14 5.05 0.84
N PHE A 62 3.21 5.82 0.63
CA PHE A 62 4.20 5.54 -0.40
C PHE A 62 4.90 4.21 -0.16
N ILE A 63 5.34 3.93 1.07
CA ILE A 63 5.94 2.65 1.44
C ILE A 63 4.94 1.52 1.22
N ALA A 64 3.67 1.69 1.65
CA ALA A 64 2.63 0.72 1.39
C ALA A 64 2.44 0.44 -0.11
N ASP A 65 2.45 1.48 -0.94
CA ASP A 65 2.29 1.31 -2.39
C ASP A 65 3.47 0.59 -3.04
N ILE A 66 4.70 0.81 -2.54
CA ILE A 66 5.88 0.04 -2.97
C ILE A 66 5.69 -1.43 -2.66
N PHE A 67 5.31 -1.79 -1.43
CA PHE A 67 5.03 -3.19 -1.07
C PHE A 67 3.87 -3.78 -1.89
N SER A 68 2.85 -2.97 -2.20
CA SER A 68 1.69 -3.41 -2.99
C SER A 68 2.01 -3.75 -4.45
N ALA A 69 3.12 -3.21 -4.97
CA ALA A 69 3.55 -3.43 -6.34
C ALA A 69 4.33 -4.75 -6.52
N PHE A 70 4.79 -5.35 -5.42
CA PHE A 70 5.44 -6.66 -5.47
C PHE A 70 4.41 -7.79 -5.50
N PRO A 71 4.72 -8.92 -6.15
CA PRO A 71 3.88 -10.10 -6.08
C PRO A 71 3.86 -10.68 -4.67
N PHE A 72 2.82 -11.44 -4.36
CA PHE A 72 2.76 -12.27 -3.17
C PHE A 72 4.00 -13.17 -3.10
N PRO A 73 4.66 -13.31 -1.93
CA PRO A 73 4.22 -12.90 -0.58
C PRO A 73 4.72 -11.53 -0.09
N LEU A 74 5.42 -10.75 -0.92
CA LEU A 74 6.00 -9.47 -0.50
C LEU A 74 4.96 -8.37 -0.29
N ASP A 75 3.73 -8.54 -0.79
CA ASP A 75 2.61 -7.62 -0.60
C ASP A 75 1.91 -7.78 0.77
N LEU A 76 2.21 -8.84 1.53
CA LEU A 76 1.63 -9.13 2.85
C LEU A 76 1.74 -8.01 3.90
N PRO A 77 2.82 -7.21 3.96
CA PRO A 77 2.90 -6.06 4.87
C PRO A 77 2.00 -4.90 4.46
N THR A 78 1.56 -4.83 3.19
CA THR A 78 0.81 -3.70 2.64
C THR A 78 -0.45 -3.36 3.45
N PRO A 79 -1.34 -4.32 3.80
CA PRO A 79 -2.53 -4.02 4.58
C PRO A 79 -2.22 -3.39 5.94
N ILE A 80 -1.17 -3.85 6.62
CA ILE A 80 -0.74 -3.32 7.92
C ILE A 80 -0.28 -1.86 7.77
N ILE A 81 0.61 -1.61 6.81
CA ILE A 81 1.17 -0.27 6.59
C ILE A 81 0.06 0.70 6.16
N ARG A 82 -0.88 0.27 5.31
CA ARG A 82 -2.06 1.06 4.93
C ARG A 82 -3.00 1.33 6.10
N ALA A 83 -3.18 0.37 7.01
CA ALA A 83 -4.00 0.57 8.20
C ALA A 83 -3.39 1.60 9.16
N PHE A 84 -2.06 1.62 9.33
CA PHE A 84 -1.41 2.72 10.05
C PHE A 84 -1.60 4.06 9.34
N GLY A 85 -1.39 4.09 8.01
CA GLY A 85 -1.60 5.30 7.21
C GLY A 85 -3.03 5.85 7.32
N SER A 86 -4.04 4.98 7.31
CA SER A 86 -5.44 5.39 7.43
C SER A 86 -5.77 6.00 8.80
N VAL A 87 -5.14 5.53 9.88
CA VAL A 87 -5.29 6.17 11.21
C VAL A 87 -4.79 7.61 11.17
N PHE A 88 -3.64 7.87 10.56
CA PHE A 88 -3.14 9.24 10.40
C PHE A 88 -4.03 10.10 9.49
N ILE A 89 -4.61 9.52 8.42
CA ILE A 89 -5.61 10.22 7.59
C ILE A 89 -6.83 10.62 8.42
N ILE A 90 -7.36 9.71 9.24
CA ILE A 90 -8.48 10.01 10.13
C ILE A 90 -8.11 11.10 11.13
N ALA A 91 -6.91 11.04 11.71
CA ALA A 91 -6.42 12.09 12.61
C ALA A 91 -6.37 13.46 11.90
N PHE A 92 -5.90 13.51 10.65
CA PHE A 92 -5.91 14.73 9.84
C PHE A 92 -7.33 15.21 9.53
N LEU A 93 -8.26 14.31 9.16
CA LEU A 93 -9.66 14.67 8.92
C LEU A 93 -10.33 15.24 10.17
N LEU A 94 -10.07 14.65 11.34
CA LEU A 94 -10.56 15.19 12.61
C LEU A 94 -9.95 16.58 12.90
N ALA A 95 -8.67 16.79 12.57
CA ALA A 95 -8.03 18.11 12.68
C ALA A 95 -8.70 19.15 11.76
N VAL A 96 -9.03 18.77 10.52
CA VAL A 96 -9.78 19.63 9.59
C VAL A 96 -11.13 20.04 10.18
N VAL A 97 -11.93 19.07 10.66
CA VAL A 97 -13.25 19.38 11.23
C VAL A 97 -13.10 20.25 12.48
N LYS A 98 -12.14 19.95 13.36
CA LYS A 98 -11.82 20.78 14.53
C LYS A 98 -11.46 22.22 14.14
N SER A 99 -10.70 22.41 13.06
CA SER A 99 -10.34 23.75 12.57
C SER A 99 -11.54 24.54 12.04
N LEU A 100 -12.63 23.88 11.66
CA LEU A 100 -13.87 24.52 11.20
C LEU A 100 -14.84 24.82 12.34
N THR A 101 -14.68 24.18 13.50
CA THR A 101 -15.56 24.37 14.66
C THR A 101 -15.13 25.57 15.50
N VAL A 102 -16.09 26.41 15.90
CA VAL A 102 -15.85 27.62 16.70
C VAL A 102 -15.95 27.36 18.22
N SER A 103 -16.56 26.25 18.64
CA SER A 103 -16.88 25.98 20.05
C SER A 103 -15.84 25.12 20.76
N SER A 104 -15.37 25.58 21.92
CA SER A 104 -14.32 24.91 22.72
C SER A 104 -14.76 23.59 23.37
N ASP A 105 -16.06 23.41 23.62
CA ASP A 105 -16.64 22.19 24.25
C ASP A 105 -16.51 20.94 23.36
N ILE A 106 -16.35 21.13 22.06
CA ILE A 106 -16.25 20.06 21.07
C ILE A 106 -14.91 19.32 21.17
N ASN A 107 -13.89 19.92 21.80
CA ASN A 107 -12.55 19.36 21.86
C ASN A 107 -12.48 18.02 22.64
N ASN A 108 -13.22 17.89 23.75
CA ASN A 108 -13.31 16.63 24.50
C ASN A 108 -14.04 15.54 23.71
N LEU A 109 -15.11 15.90 23.00
CA LEU A 109 -15.86 14.97 22.17
C LEU A 109 -14.98 14.43 21.01
N PHE A 110 -14.13 15.28 20.43
CA PHE A 110 -13.18 14.88 19.39
C PHE A 110 -12.09 13.94 19.89
N GLN A 111 -11.61 14.13 21.12
CA GLN A 111 -10.62 13.23 21.71
C GLN A 111 -11.20 11.83 21.92
N VAL A 112 -12.40 11.73 22.50
CA VAL A 112 -13.10 10.45 22.69
C VAL A 112 -13.41 9.80 21.33
N LEU A 113 -13.89 10.59 20.37
CA LEU A 113 -14.19 10.10 19.03
C LEU A 113 -12.93 9.58 18.33
N SER A 114 -11.79 10.27 18.46
CA SER A 114 -10.52 9.81 17.91
C SER A 114 -10.10 8.45 18.46
N ILE A 115 -10.20 8.26 19.78
CA ILE A 115 -9.84 7.01 20.47
C ILE A 115 -10.71 5.84 19.99
N LEU A 116 -11.98 6.08 19.65
CA LEU A 116 -12.91 5.04 19.23
C LEU A 116 -12.87 4.78 17.71
N VAL A 117 -12.79 5.84 16.89
CA VAL A 117 -12.79 5.75 15.43
C VAL A 117 -11.47 5.20 14.90
N ALA A 118 -10.33 5.61 15.47
CA ALA A 118 -9.01 5.16 15.01
C ALA A 118 -8.86 3.62 15.00
N PRO A 119 -9.13 2.87 16.09
CA PRO A 119 -8.99 1.42 16.09
C PRO A 119 -10.02 0.74 15.17
N ILE A 120 -11.23 1.27 15.05
CA ILE A 120 -12.25 0.72 14.15
C ILE A 120 -11.79 0.85 12.70
N VAL A 121 -11.33 2.04 12.29
CA VAL A 121 -10.83 2.27 10.93
C VAL A 121 -9.58 1.44 10.67
N PHE A 122 -8.68 1.33 11.65
CA PHE A 122 -7.51 0.45 11.55
C PHE A 122 -7.92 -0.99 11.24
N LEU A 123 -8.84 -1.56 12.03
CA LEU A 123 -9.31 -2.93 11.84
C LEU A 123 -10.04 -3.13 10.51
N LEU A 124 -10.88 -2.17 10.09
CA LEU A 124 -11.57 -2.23 8.80
C LEU A 124 -10.62 -2.20 7.62
N VAL A 125 -9.63 -1.29 7.63
CA VAL A 125 -8.64 -1.19 6.56
C VAL A 125 -7.74 -2.44 6.52
N LEU A 126 -7.36 -2.95 7.69
CA LEU A 126 -6.58 -4.18 7.80
C LEU A 126 -7.35 -5.39 7.26
N ALA A 127 -8.59 -5.58 7.71
CA ALA A 127 -9.45 -6.69 7.29
C ALA A 127 -9.75 -6.66 5.79
N THR A 128 -10.10 -5.49 5.25
CA THR A 128 -10.36 -5.33 3.81
C THR A 128 -9.10 -5.54 2.97
N GLY A 129 -7.94 -5.07 3.43
CA GLY A 129 -6.67 -5.29 2.76
C GLY A 129 -6.29 -6.78 2.68
N TYR A 130 -6.38 -7.51 3.79
CA TYR A 130 -6.12 -8.96 3.79
C TYR A 130 -7.17 -9.76 3.01
N TYR A 131 -8.44 -9.36 3.09
CA TYR A 131 -9.51 -9.99 2.32
C TYR A 131 -9.25 -9.91 0.82
N GLU A 132 -8.75 -8.77 0.32
CA GLU A 132 -8.43 -8.60 -1.09
C GLU A 132 -7.25 -9.50 -1.52
N ILE A 133 -6.21 -9.64 -0.69
CA ILE A 133 -5.09 -10.57 -0.95
C ILE A 133 -5.60 -12.01 -1.01
N LEU A 134 -6.37 -12.45 -0.02
CA LEU A 134 -6.95 -13.79 0.03
C LEU A 134 -7.85 -14.06 -1.19
N ARG A 135 -8.73 -13.12 -1.53
CA ARG A 135 -9.62 -13.22 -2.69
C ARG A 135 -8.84 -13.36 -4.00
N ARG A 136 -7.72 -12.63 -4.15
CA ARG A 136 -6.83 -12.75 -5.32
C ARG A 136 -6.18 -14.13 -5.37
N LEU A 137 -5.63 -14.61 -4.26
CA LEU A 137 -5.03 -15.95 -4.18
C LEU A 137 -6.04 -17.05 -4.54
N PHE A 138 -7.25 -16.99 -3.98
CA PHE A 138 -8.31 -17.95 -4.29
C PHE A 138 -8.73 -17.92 -5.77
N ARG A 139 -8.79 -16.73 -6.39
CA ARG A 139 -9.10 -16.61 -7.82
C ARG A 139 -8.00 -17.16 -8.71
N SER A 140 -6.74 -16.86 -8.38
CA SER A 140 -5.58 -17.35 -9.14
C SER A 140 -5.40 -18.87 -9.01
N GLY A 141 -5.61 -19.43 -7.82
CA GLY A 141 -5.59 -20.89 -7.61
C GLY A 141 -6.68 -21.62 -8.39
N ARG A 142 -7.88 -21.03 -8.49
CA ARG A 142 -9.00 -21.61 -9.25
C ARG A 142 -8.81 -21.52 -10.77
N ALA A 143 -8.10 -20.51 -11.26
CA ALA A 143 -7.75 -20.38 -12.67
C ALA A 143 -6.69 -21.42 -13.09
N ASN A 144 -5.67 -21.65 -12.25
CA ASN A 144 -4.61 -22.62 -12.53
C ASN A 144 -5.07 -24.08 -12.40
N GLY A 145 -6.08 -24.37 -11.57
CA GLY A 145 -6.71 -25.70 -11.49
C GLY A 145 -7.63 -26.05 -12.66
N SER A 146 -7.88 -25.12 -13.58
CA SER A 146 -8.69 -25.31 -14.80
C SER A 146 -7.87 -25.35 -16.09
N ALA A 147 -6.55 -25.33 -16.00
CA ALA A 147 -5.69 -25.68 -17.12
C ALA A 147 -5.86 -27.18 -17.38
N SER A 148 -6.79 -27.48 -18.28
CA SER A 148 -7.04 -28.77 -18.89
C SER A 148 -5.72 -29.52 -19.05
N ALA A 149 -5.65 -30.72 -18.47
CA ALA A 149 -4.67 -31.71 -18.86
C ALA A 149 -4.80 -31.90 -20.37
N THR A 150 -3.99 -31.21 -21.16
CA THR A 150 -3.72 -31.61 -22.54
C THR A 150 -3.16 -33.02 -22.41
N PRO A 151 -3.85 -34.05 -22.90
CA PRO A 151 -3.28 -35.39 -22.92
C PRO A 151 -2.09 -35.30 -23.88
N ASP A 152 -0.87 -35.37 -23.36
CA ASP A 152 0.29 -35.63 -24.18
C ASP A 152 0.10 -37.03 -24.79
N PRO A 153 -0.07 -37.16 -26.12
CA PRO A 153 -0.35 -38.45 -26.74
C PRO A 153 0.88 -39.35 -26.83
N MET A 154 2.04 -38.95 -26.29
CA MET A 154 3.23 -39.77 -26.28
C MET A 154 3.86 -39.81 -24.90
N ILE A 155 3.52 -40.84 -24.11
CA ILE A 155 4.43 -41.68 -23.31
C ILE A 155 3.55 -42.42 -22.29
N GLY A 156 3.34 -43.71 -22.56
CA GLY A 156 2.68 -44.63 -21.65
C GLY A 156 3.56 -44.87 -20.42
N THR A 157 3.26 -44.17 -19.33
CA THR A 157 3.50 -44.64 -17.96
C THR A 157 2.56 -43.86 -17.04
N PRO A 158 1.68 -44.52 -16.26
CA PRO A 158 0.93 -43.83 -15.22
C PRO A 158 1.92 -43.45 -14.12
N ARG A 159 2.43 -42.22 -14.15
CA ARG A 159 3.05 -41.62 -12.97
C ARG A 159 1.93 -41.48 -11.94
N PRO A 160 2.06 -42.02 -10.71
CA PRO A 160 1.03 -41.87 -9.71
C PRO A 160 0.80 -40.38 -9.54
N ALA A 161 -0.45 -39.96 -9.79
CA ALA A 161 -0.89 -38.61 -9.57
C ALA A 161 -0.52 -38.26 -8.14
N GLN A 162 0.51 -37.42 -7.98
CA GLN A 162 0.68 -36.72 -6.73
C GLN A 162 -0.62 -35.94 -6.58
N VAL A 163 -1.43 -36.36 -5.62
CA VAL A 163 -2.52 -35.54 -5.10
C VAL A 163 -1.82 -34.36 -4.46
N GLU A 164 -1.47 -33.37 -5.27
CA GLU A 164 -1.08 -32.05 -4.82
C GLU A 164 -2.30 -31.52 -4.08
N ASN A 165 -2.29 -31.69 -2.76
CA ASN A 165 -3.26 -31.05 -1.88
C ASN A 165 -3.21 -29.56 -2.21
N GLY A 166 -4.27 -29.06 -2.86
CA GLY A 166 -4.35 -27.77 -3.54
C GLY A 166 -4.32 -26.53 -2.64
N SER A 167 -3.67 -26.62 -1.48
CA SER A 167 -3.41 -25.51 -0.58
C SER A 167 -1.91 -25.45 -0.30
N LYS A 168 -1.24 -24.49 -0.91
CA LYS A 168 0.17 -24.14 -0.68
C LYS A 168 0.44 -24.04 0.84
N SER A 169 1.39 -24.82 1.36
CA SER A 169 1.68 -24.79 2.81
C SER A 169 2.37 -23.49 3.20
N TRP A 170 2.28 -23.09 4.47
CA TRP A 170 3.02 -21.95 5.00
C TRP A 170 4.54 -22.16 4.91
N GLU A 171 5.04 -23.41 5.01
CA GLU A 171 6.43 -23.72 4.72
C GLU A 171 6.81 -23.39 3.27
N ASP A 172 5.93 -23.67 2.31
CA ASP A 172 6.17 -23.39 0.89
C ASP A 172 6.22 -21.88 0.65
N VAL A 173 5.27 -21.12 1.20
CA VAL A 173 5.25 -19.64 1.14
C VAL A 173 6.51 -19.05 1.77
N GLY A 174 6.94 -19.56 2.92
CA GLY A 174 8.15 -19.12 3.59
C GLY A 174 9.42 -19.42 2.79
N THR A 175 9.46 -20.57 2.12
CA THR A 175 10.59 -20.98 1.28
C THR A 175 10.68 -20.11 0.01
N GLU A 176 9.54 -19.83 -0.63
CA GLU A 176 9.48 -18.90 -1.77
C GLU A 176 9.88 -17.47 -1.40
N PHE A 177 9.40 -16.95 -0.27
CA PHE A 177 9.80 -15.64 0.23
C PHE A 177 11.32 -15.56 0.39
N ARG A 178 11.92 -16.56 1.04
CA ARG A 178 13.38 -16.61 1.24
C ARG A 178 14.12 -16.63 -0.08
N MET A 179 13.72 -17.48 -1.03
CA MET A 179 14.35 -17.55 -2.35
C MET A 179 14.25 -16.23 -3.11
N MET A 180 13.08 -15.57 -3.08
CA MET A 180 12.89 -14.27 -3.73
C MET A 180 13.78 -13.18 -3.09
N ILE A 181 13.91 -13.17 -1.76
CA ILE A 181 14.82 -12.24 -1.06
C ILE A 181 16.29 -12.50 -1.43
N TYR A 182 16.71 -13.77 -1.50
CA TYR A 182 18.07 -14.12 -1.92
C TYR A 182 18.37 -13.62 -3.33
N ASP A 183 17.44 -13.79 -4.28
CA ASP A 183 17.60 -13.32 -5.65
C ASP A 183 17.69 -11.80 -5.76
N ILE A 184 16.85 -11.07 -5.02
CA ILE A 184 16.88 -9.59 -4.98
C ILE A 184 18.24 -9.12 -4.44
N ILE A 185 18.67 -9.65 -3.29
CA ILE A 185 19.95 -9.28 -2.67
C ILE A 185 21.12 -9.63 -3.59
N HIS A 186 21.07 -10.79 -4.25
CA HIS A 186 22.13 -11.23 -5.14
C HIS A 186 22.22 -10.33 -6.38
N ARG A 187 21.09 -10.00 -7.02
CA ARG A 187 21.03 -9.08 -8.17
C ARG A 187 21.55 -7.69 -7.81
N PHE A 188 21.11 -7.10 -6.70
CA PHE A 188 21.62 -5.81 -6.22
C PHE A 188 23.14 -5.83 -6.00
N ARG A 189 23.65 -6.90 -5.38
CA ARG A 189 25.10 -7.05 -5.16
C ARG A 189 25.87 -7.17 -6.48
N GLN A 190 25.34 -7.90 -7.46
CA GLN A 190 25.97 -8.04 -8.77
C GLN A 190 25.97 -6.72 -9.54
N GLU A 191 24.88 -5.96 -9.52
CA GLU A 191 24.79 -4.64 -10.16
C GLU A 191 25.83 -3.65 -9.59
N ILE A 192 25.96 -3.58 -8.26
CA ILE A 192 26.97 -2.72 -7.61
C ILE A 192 28.40 -3.11 -8.00
N ARG A 193 28.66 -4.42 -8.15
CA ARG A 193 29.99 -4.92 -8.53
C ARG A 193 30.28 -4.70 -10.02
N SER A 194 29.27 -4.77 -10.87
CA SER A 194 29.36 -4.51 -12.31
C SER A 194 29.62 -3.03 -12.60
N ASN A 195 29.00 -2.12 -11.84
CA ASN A 195 29.12 -0.66 -12.02
C ASN A 195 30.43 -0.05 -11.47
N LYS A 196 31.35 -0.88 -10.99
CA LYS A 196 32.69 -0.50 -10.48
C LYS A 196 33.84 -0.81 -11.45
N LYS A 197 33.54 -1.38 -12.63
CA LYS A 197 34.49 -1.56 -13.75
C LYS A 197 34.23 -0.51 -14.82
#